data_AF-A0A3N1A859-F1
#
_entry.id   AF-A0A3N1A859-F1
#
_cell.length_a   1.000
_cell.length_b   1.000
_cell.length_c   1.000
_cell.angle_alpha   90.00
_cell.angle_beta   90.00
_cell.angle_gamma   90.00
#
_symmetry.space_group_name_H-M   'P 1'
#
loop_
_entity.id
_entity.type
_entity.pdbx_description
1 polymer ?
#
loop_
_entity_poly.entity_id
_entity_poly.type
_entity_poly.pdbx_seq_one_letter_code
_entity_poly.pdbx_strand_id
1 'polypeptide(L)'
;MDYGAPVTRYRRTYRNVDGQRVEGTWRHIFTRNMDTYFLTDLVIYADGAIDCGTGGLTDLDGLAEQLRRGQVATTLEDGAWASAHHLAGWRFTEPRSAINAEMLLGEASDEIDRLNGRPDSTDRCLQAATTYLADPTEDNRRTLRERYLAIPEHLRTYALGDMDRKDAPLRILITDLGEPLHGWPDGPVVTEQKRAKAVAYFREREIAIETWDARVPADGPEHPMRPTLTIPKTVYPRGWPDPPGVEVLQNDYPAAITVGANSYPSVTHAYTAVSRSSGEVEDGEWPGHVAGGPSGGFRDVGSAGQA
;
A
#
# COMPACT_ATOMS: atom_id res chain seq x y z
N MET A 1 3.11 7.23 1.15
CA MET A 1 3.87 6.50 0.11
C MET A 1 3.38 5.06 0.13
N ASP A 2 2.70 4.64 -0.93
CA ASP A 2 1.99 3.36 -0.99
C ASP A 2 2.91 2.26 -1.52
N TYR A 3 3.91 1.87 -0.72
CA TYR A 3 4.83 0.77 -1.04
C TYR A 3 4.29 -0.52 -0.42
N GLY A 4 3.53 -1.29 -1.20
CA GLY A 4 2.95 -2.56 -0.73
C GLY A 4 1.70 -3.01 -1.50
N ALA A 5 1.22 -2.20 -2.44
CA ALA A 5 0.11 -2.56 -3.31
C ALA A 5 0.39 -3.84 -4.12
N PRO A 6 -0.47 -4.88 -4.07
CA PRO A 6 -0.44 -5.94 -5.08
C PRO A 6 -0.55 -5.32 -6.49
N VAL A 7 0.10 -5.98 -7.45
CA VAL A 7 0.41 -5.53 -8.83
C VAL A 7 -0.84 -5.08 -9.64
N THR A 8 -2.04 -5.42 -9.17
CA THR A 8 -3.34 -5.13 -9.79
C THR A 8 -3.93 -3.76 -9.45
N ARG A 9 -3.40 -3.00 -8.47
CA ARG A 9 -3.99 -1.70 -8.04
C ARG A 9 -4.18 -0.65 -9.15
N TYR A 10 -3.57 -0.82 -10.33
CA TYR A 10 -3.58 0.17 -11.40
C TYR A 10 -4.45 -0.19 -12.61
N ARG A 11 -5.00 -1.40 -12.68
CA ARG A 11 -5.78 -1.86 -13.84
C ARG A 11 -7.27 -1.76 -13.52
N ARG A 12 -7.94 -0.74 -14.05
CA ARG A 12 -9.38 -0.55 -13.87
C ARG A 12 -10.13 -0.91 -15.14
N THR A 13 -11.33 -1.44 -14.96
CA THR A 13 -12.32 -1.66 -16.00
C THR A 13 -13.72 -1.50 -15.39
N TYR A 14 -14.77 -1.62 -16.18
CA TYR A 14 -16.13 -1.63 -15.70
C TYR A 14 -17.04 -2.35 -16.69
N ARG A 15 -18.23 -2.72 -16.23
CA ARG A 15 -19.34 -3.19 -17.07
C ARG A 15 -20.63 -2.46 -16.71
N ASN A 16 -21.59 -2.43 -17.64
CA ASN A 16 -22.94 -1.94 -17.36
C ASN A 16 -23.88 -3.13 -17.17
N VAL A 17 -24.60 -3.15 -16.06
CA VAL A 17 -25.64 -4.14 -15.73
C VAL A 17 -26.90 -3.36 -15.39
N ASP A 18 -27.97 -3.56 -16.15
CA ASP A 18 -29.27 -2.89 -15.95
C ASP A 18 -29.18 -1.35 -15.82
N GLY A 19 -28.27 -0.74 -16.59
CA GLY A 19 -28.02 0.71 -16.58
C GLY A 19 -27.15 1.20 -15.42
N GLN A 20 -26.68 0.30 -14.54
CA GLN A 20 -25.74 0.62 -13.48
C GLN A 20 -24.32 0.21 -13.86
N ARG A 21 -23.35 1.07 -13.53
CA ARG A 21 -21.94 0.80 -13.73
C ARG A 21 -21.41 -0.03 -12.57
N VAL A 22 -20.83 -1.19 -12.89
CA VAL A 22 -20.12 -2.07 -11.96
C VAL A 22 -18.63 -1.94 -12.21
N GLU A 23 -17.89 -1.44 -11.22
CA GLU A 23 -16.43 -1.34 -11.29
C GLU A 23 -15.79 -2.73 -11.35
N GLY A 24 -14.62 -2.80 -11.99
CA GLY A 24 -13.83 -4.01 -12.06
C GLY A 24 -12.33 -3.74 -12.17
N THR A 25 -11.57 -4.81 -12.06
CA THR A 25 -10.12 -4.89 -12.26
C THR A 25 -9.81 -6.05 -13.19
N TRP A 26 -8.56 -6.15 -13.64
CA TRP A 26 -8.15 -7.26 -14.48
C TRP A 26 -6.65 -7.56 -14.38
N ARG A 27 -6.29 -8.80 -14.70
CA ARG A 27 -4.90 -9.27 -14.80
C ARG A 27 -4.76 -10.33 -15.88
N HIS A 28 -3.55 -10.55 -16.37
CA HIS A 28 -3.32 -11.65 -17.30
C HIS A 28 -3.33 -13.01 -16.57
N ILE A 29 -3.84 -14.01 -17.28
CA ILE A 29 -3.82 -15.44 -16.94
C ILE A 29 -3.54 -16.25 -18.20
N PHE A 30 -3.21 -17.53 -18.01
CA PHE A 30 -3.26 -18.50 -19.10
C PHE A 30 -4.53 -19.33 -18.98
N THR A 31 -5.23 -19.52 -20.09
CA THR A 31 -6.26 -20.55 -20.22
C THR A 31 -5.78 -21.69 -21.09
N ARG A 32 -6.20 -22.92 -20.82
CA ARG A 32 -5.86 -24.08 -21.63
C ARG A 32 -7.06 -24.55 -22.43
N ASN A 33 -6.85 -24.75 -23.73
CA ASN A 33 -7.78 -25.47 -24.59
C ASN A 33 -6.99 -26.54 -25.37
N MET A 34 -7.32 -27.81 -25.14
CA MET A 34 -6.55 -28.96 -25.61
C MET A 34 -5.05 -28.83 -25.22
N ASP A 35 -4.14 -28.88 -26.20
CA ASP A 35 -2.69 -28.80 -26.00
C ASP A 35 -2.13 -27.39 -26.20
N THR A 36 -2.99 -26.36 -26.17
CA THR A 36 -2.60 -24.96 -26.35
C THR A 36 -3.01 -24.09 -25.17
N TYR A 37 -2.06 -23.27 -24.73
CA TYR A 37 -2.27 -22.22 -23.74
C TYR A 37 -2.55 -20.89 -24.45
N PHE A 38 -3.49 -20.11 -23.92
CA PHE A 38 -3.85 -18.80 -24.41
C PHE A 38 -3.63 -17.78 -23.30
N LEU A 39 -2.78 -16.79 -23.57
CA LEU A 39 -2.65 -15.61 -22.72
C LEU A 39 -3.89 -14.75 -22.92
N THR A 40 -4.68 -14.59 -21.86
CA THR A 40 -5.91 -13.80 -21.85
C THR A 40 -6.01 -13.00 -20.55
N ASP A 41 -7.06 -12.21 -20.42
CA ASP A 41 -7.36 -11.44 -19.23
C ASP A 41 -8.37 -12.18 -18.34
N LEU A 42 -8.07 -12.23 -17.04
CA LEU A 42 -9.02 -12.47 -15.97
C LEU A 42 -9.58 -11.12 -15.56
N VAL A 43 -10.87 -10.90 -15.76
CA VAL A 43 -11.57 -9.68 -15.35
C VAL A 43 -12.44 -9.99 -14.14
N ILE A 44 -12.34 -9.17 -13.11
CA ILE A 44 -13.05 -9.35 -11.84
C ILE A 44 -13.89 -8.10 -11.57
N TYR A 45 -15.18 -8.26 -11.32
CA TYR A 45 -16.12 -7.16 -11.08
C TYR A 45 -16.56 -7.11 -9.61
N ALA A 46 -16.97 -5.92 -9.17
CA ALA A 46 -17.39 -5.67 -7.78
C ALA A 46 -18.58 -6.55 -7.36
N ASP A 47 -19.47 -6.89 -8.28
CA ASP A 47 -20.62 -7.77 -8.01
C ASP A 47 -20.27 -9.27 -7.92
N GLY A 48 -18.98 -9.60 -7.96
CA GLY A 48 -18.48 -10.97 -7.86
C GLY A 48 -18.48 -11.74 -9.18
N ALA A 49 -18.90 -11.12 -10.29
CA ALA A 49 -18.76 -11.72 -11.60
C ALA A 49 -17.30 -11.67 -12.07
N ILE A 50 -16.88 -12.74 -12.74
CA ILE A 50 -15.52 -12.97 -13.19
C ILE A 50 -15.57 -13.44 -14.64
N ASP A 51 -14.79 -12.82 -15.52
CA ASP A 51 -14.57 -13.30 -16.88
C ASP A 51 -13.18 -13.94 -16.96
N CYS A 52 -13.12 -15.22 -17.31
CA CYS A 52 -11.86 -15.96 -17.44
C CYS A 52 -11.38 -16.06 -18.90
N GLY A 53 -12.10 -15.46 -19.86
CA GLY A 53 -11.83 -15.63 -21.28
C GLY A 53 -12.27 -16.98 -21.85
N THR A 54 -13.10 -17.74 -21.13
CA THR A 54 -13.56 -19.10 -21.50
C THR A 54 -14.97 -19.13 -22.11
N GLY A 55 -15.54 -17.96 -22.43
CA GLY A 55 -16.81 -17.84 -23.17
C GLY A 55 -18.02 -17.46 -22.31
N GLY A 56 -17.83 -16.94 -21.10
CA GLY A 56 -18.91 -16.43 -20.25
C GLY A 56 -18.41 -15.93 -18.89
N LEU A 57 -19.31 -15.26 -18.17
CA LEU A 57 -19.08 -14.84 -16.79
C LEU A 57 -19.32 -16.01 -15.83
N THR A 58 -18.52 -16.05 -14.78
CA THR A 58 -18.60 -16.99 -13.66
C THR A 58 -18.53 -16.24 -12.33
N ASP A 59 -18.71 -16.94 -11.21
CA ASP A 59 -18.36 -16.47 -9.87
C ASP A 59 -17.06 -17.14 -9.37
N LEU A 60 -16.73 -16.93 -8.09
CA LEU A 60 -15.56 -17.55 -7.45
C LEU A 60 -15.60 -19.08 -7.46
N ASP A 61 -16.76 -19.70 -7.27
CA ASP A 61 -16.91 -21.15 -7.29
C ASP A 61 -16.63 -21.71 -8.69
N GLY A 62 -17.14 -21.07 -9.73
CA GLY A 62 -16.83 -21.47 -11.09
C GLY A 62 -15.40 -21.11 -11.54
N LEU A 63 -14.76 -20.08 -10.97
CA LEU A 63 -13.30 -19.87 -11.14
C LEU A 63 -12.51 -21.01 -10.47
N ALA A 64 -12.87 -21.40 -9.25
CA ALA A 64 -12.26 -22.52 -8.54
C ALA A 64 -12.38 -23.83 -9.34
N GLU A 65 -13.55 -24.07 -9.93
CA GLU A 65 -13.77 -25.24 -10.79
C GLU A 65 -12.94 -25.21 -12.07
N GLN A 66 -12.81 -24.04 -12.72
CA GLN A 66 -11.96 -23.87 -13.90
C GLN A 66 -10.48 -24.08 -13.59
N LEU A 67 -10.00 -23.60 -12.43
CA LEU A 67 -8.65 -23.85 -11.93
C LEU A 67 -8.42 -25.34 -11.67
N ARG A 68 -9.36 -26.00 -11.01
CA ARG A 68 -9.30 -27.45 -10.70
C ARG A 68 -9.24 -28.31 -11.96
N ARG A 69 -9.95 -27.90 -13.02
CA ARG A 69 -9.93 -28.56 -14.33
C ARG A 69 -8.72 -28.20 -15.20
N GLY A 70 -7.89 -27.25 -14.76
CA GLY A 70 -6.77 -26.72 -15.54
C GLY A 70 -7.21 -25.88 -16.76
N GLN A 71 -8.48 -25.46 -16.82
CA GLN A 71 -8.99 -24.56 -17.86
C GLN A 71 -8.42 -23.15 -17.68
N VAL A 72 -8.33 -22.67 -16.44
CA VAL A 72 -7.44 -21.58 -16.05
C VAL A 72 -6.19 -22.23 -15.48
N ALA A 73 -5.03 -21.91 -16.05
CA ALA A 73 -3.78 -22.60 -15.79
C ALA A 73 -2.82 -21.75 -14.96
N THR A 74 -2.42 -22.28 -13.81
CA THR A 74 -1.31 -21.77 -12.97
C THR A 74 -0.11 -22.70 -13.00
N THR A 75 -0.13 -23.70 -13.88
CA THR A 75 0.98 -24.61 -14.15
C THR A 75 1.02 -24.81 -15.66
N LEU A 76 2.21 -24.63 -16.23
CA LEU A 76 2.43 -24.60 -17.66
C LEU A 76 3.33 -25.77 -18.04
N GLU A 77 2.96 -26.48 -19.09
CA GLU A 77 3.73 -27.63 -19.58
C GLU A 77 4.91 -27.18 -20.43
N ASP A 78 6.08 -27.76 -20.16
CA ASP A 78 7.28 -27.51 -20.97
C ASP A 78 7.07 -27.97 -22.42
N GLY A 79 7.54 -27.18 -23.39
CA GLY A 79 7.36 -27.43 -24.81
C GLY A 79 5.93 -27.20 -25.35
N ALA A 80 4.94 -26.93 -24.50
CA ALA A 80 3.57 -26.66 -24.95
C ALA A 80 3.46 -25.37 -25.77
N TRP A 81 2.50 -25.34 -26.69
CA TRP A 81 2.23 -24.15 -27.51
C TRP A 81 1.45 -23.12 -26.70
N ALA A 82 1.86 -21.86 -26.82
CA ALA A 82 1.22 -20.72 -26.21
C ALA A 82 0.88 -19.67 -27.28
N SER A 83 -0.22 -18.95 -27.09
CA SER A 83 -0.64 -17.87 -27.97
C SER A 83 -1.13 -16.67 -27.17
N ALA A 84 -0.70 -15.48 -27.57
CA ALA A 84 -1.37 -14.23 -27.27
C ALA A 84 -2.13 -13.81 -28.54
N HIS A 85 -3.45 -13.76 -28.45
CA HIS A 85 -4.33 -13.55 -29.60
C HIS A 85 -3.97 -12.26 -30.36
N HIS A 86 -3.86 -12.35 -31.70
CA HIS A 86 -3.41 -11.27 -32.60
C HIS A 86 -2.03 -10.66 -32.32
N LEU A 87 -1.24 -11.23 -31.39
CA LEU A 87 0.06 -10.69 -31.02
C LEU A 87 1.19 -11.65 -31.40
N ALA A 88 1.21 -12.86 -30.83
CA ALA A 88 2.30 -13.81 -31.03
C ALA A 88 1.88 -15.25 -30.66
N GLY A 89 2.66 -16.21 -31.14
CA GLY A 89 2.66 -17.60 -30.68
C GLY A 89 4.09 -18.05 -30.35
N TRP A 90 4.24 -18.88 -29.34
CA TRP A 90 5.54 -19.37 -28.89
C TRP A 90 5.41 -20.75 -28.23
N ARG A 91 6.54 -21.40 -27.96
CA ARG A 91 6.60 -22.58 -27.09
C ARG A 91 7.21 -22.20 -25.75
N PHE A 92 6.71 -22.79 -24.67
CA PHE A 92 7.37 -22.66 -23.39
C PHE A 92 8.69 -23.44 -23.37
N THR A 93 9.66 -22.92 -22.63
CA THR A 93 10.91 -23.59 -22.28
C THR A 93 11.17 -23.34 -20.81
N GLU A 94 11.23 -24.42 -20.03
CA GLU A 94 11.39 -24.42 -18.57
C GLU A 94 10.44 -23.45 -17.84
N PRO A 95 9.12 -23.51 -18.10
CA PRO A 95 8.20 -22.54 -17.54
C PRO A 95 8.16 -22.62 -16.00
N ARG A 96 8.16 -21.44 -15.36
CA ARG A 96 8.00 -21.30 -13.91
C ARG A 96 6.78 -20.44 -13.60
N SER A 97 5.94 -20.93 -12.71
CA SER A 97 4.78 -20.19 -12.23
C SER A 97 5.05 -19.68 -10.82
N ALA A 98 4.84 -18.37 -10.63
CA ALA A 98 5.04 -17.71 -9.32
C ALA A 98 3.83 -17.84 -8.39
N ILE A 99 2.69 -18.30 -8.91
CA ILE A 99 1.44 -18.49 -8.17
C ILE A 99 0.85 -19.86 -8.49
N ASN A 100 0.03 -20.37 -7.58
CA ASN A 100 -0.77 -21.57 -7.78
C ASN A 100 -2.28 -21.22 -7.82
N ALA A 101 -3.13 -22.23 -8.00
CA ALA A 101 -4.57 -22.06 -8.09
C ALA A 101 -5.19 -21.42 -6.83
N GLU A 102 -4.80 -21.85 -5.63
CA GLU A 102 -5.30 -21.32 -4.36
C GLU A 102 -4.95 -19.83 -4.21
N MET A 103 -3.71 -19.47 -4.57
CA MET A 103 -3.25 -18.08 -4.54
C MET A 103 -4.05 -17.20 -5.51
N LEU A 104 -4.29 -17.65 -6.74
CA LEU A 104 -5.05 -16.89 -7.74
C LEU A 104 -6.52 -16.72 -7.32
N LEU A 105 -7.12 -17.75 -6.73
CA LEU A 105 -8.48 -17.69 -6.21
C LEU A 105 -8.60 -16.69 -5.05
N GLY A 106 -7.64 -16.73 -4.12
CA GLY A 106 -7.58 -15.78 -3.00
C GLY A 106 -7.36 -14.34 -3.46
N GLU A 107 -6.51 -14.12 -4.47
CA GLU A 107 -6.37 -12.80 -5.10
C GLU A 107 -7.71 -12.30 -5.68
N ALA A 108 -8.44 -13.15 -6.40
CA ALA A 108 -9.73 -12.78 -6.98
C ALA A 108 -10.77 -12.43 -5.91
N SER A 109 -10.82 -13.20 -4.82
CA SER A 109 -11.68 -12.89 -3.67
C SER A 109 -11.31 -11.54 -3.05
N ASP A 110 -10.02 -11.27 -2.87
CA ASP A 110 -9.55 -10.01 -2.30
C ASP A 110 -9.85 -8.82 -3.21
N GLU A 111 -9.78 -8.97 -4.54
CA GLU A 111 -10.19 -7.91 -5.46
C GLU A 111 -11.69 -7.59 -5.36
N ILE A 112 -12.54 -8.60 -5.18
CA ILE A 112 -13.98 -8.37 -4.97
C ILE A 112 -14.19 -7.56 -3.69
N ASP A 113 -13.51 -7.91 -2.59
CA ASP A 113 -13.60 -7.14 -1.34
C ASP A 113 -13.14 -5.69 -1.53
N ARG A 114 -11.98 -5.49 -2.16
CA ARG A 114 -11.43 -4.15 -2.43
C ARG A 114 -12.35 -3.30 -3.30
N LEU A 115 -12.91 -3.88 -4.37
CA LEU A 115 -13.84 -3.17 -5.26
C LEU A 115 -15.13 -2.73 -4.54
N ASN A 116 -15.51 -3.43 -3.46
CA ASN A 116 -16.64 -3.07 -2.60
C ASN A 116 -16.25 -2.20 -1.38
N GLY A 117 -14.99 -1.80 -1.26
CA GLY A 117 -14.50 -1.07 -0.08
C GLY A 117 -14.57 -1.89 1.21
N ARG A 118 -14.57 -3.22 1.13
CA ARG A 118 -14.51 -4.13 2.27
C ARG A 118 -13.05 -4.49 2.59
N PRO A 119 -12.72 -4.81 3.86
CA PRO A 119 -11.38 -5.28 4.22
C PRO A 119 -11.02 -6.54 3.45
N ASP A 120 -9.86 -6.56 2.80
CA ASP A 120 -9.35 -7.77 2.14
C ASP A 120 -8.69 -8.74 3.14
N SER A 121 -8.13 -9.85 2.67
CA SER A 121 -7.46 -10.84 3.53
C SER A 121 -6.33 -10.24 4.38
N THR A 122 -5.58 -9.29 3.83
CA THR A 122 -4.48 -8.62 4.52
C THR A 122 -5.04 -7.70 5.59
N ASP A 123 -6.02 -6.87 5.26
CA ASP A 123 -6.67 -5.98 6.22
C ASP A 123 -7.27 -6.76 7.39
N ARG A 124 -7.96 -7.88 7.12
CA ARG A 124 -8.51 -8.78 8.15
C ARG A 124 -7.42 -9.38 9.04
N CYS A 125 -6.27 -9.72 8.48
CA CYS A 125 -5.13 -10.20 9.26
C CYS A 125 -4.55 -9.11 10.17
N LEU A 126 -4.44 -7.87 9.68
CA LEU A 126 -3.96 -6.75 10.48
C LEU A 126 -4.93 -6.39 11.60
N GLN A 127 -6.25 -6.43 11.34
CA GLN A 127 -7.27 -6.29 12.37
C GLN A 127 -7.14 -7.38 13.45
N ALA A 128 -6.93 -8.64 13.06
CA ALA A 128 -6.69 -9.72 14.02
C ALA A 128 -5.38 -9.53 14.80
N ALA A 129 -4.37 -8.92 14.18
CA ALA A 129 -3.11 -8.59 14.86
C ALA A 129 -3.34 -7.53 15.92
N THR A 130 -4.09 -6.46 15.61
CA THR A 130 -4.51 -5.44 16.59
C THR A 130 -5.27 -6.08 17.76
N THR A 131 -6.24 -6.96 17.50
CA THR A 131 -6.97 -7.68 18.55
C THR A 131 -6.04 -8.50 19.44
N TYR A 132 -5.11 -9.25 18.85
CA TYR A 132 -4.12 -10.02 19.60
C TYR A 132 -3.16 -9.14 20.42
N LEU A 133 -2.77 -7.98 19.91
CA LEU A 133 -1.88 -7.06 20.62
C LEU A 133 -2.57 -6.39 21.82
N ALA A 134 -3.87 -6.14 21.71
CA ALA A 134 -4.69 -5.61 22.79
C ALA A 134 -4.97 -6.66 23.88
N ASP A 135 -5.21 -7.92 23.48
CA ASP A 135 -5.47 -9.04 24.37
C ASP A 135 -4.73 -10.32 23.89
N PRO A 136 -3.50 -10.58 24.39
CA PRO A 136 -2.62 -11.62 23.86
C PRO A 136 -2.96 -13.03 24.35
N THR A 137 -4.23 -13.42 24.23
CA THR A 137 -4.71 -14.78 24.49
C THR A 137 -4.31 -15.75 23.37
N GLU A 138 -4.28 -17.04 23.71
CA GLU A 138 -4.00 -18.10 22.74
C GLU A 138 -5.09 -18.19 21.66
N ASP A 139 -6.35 -17.92 21.99
CA ASP A 139 -7.46 -17.90 21.03
C ASP A 139 -7.34 -16.74 20.03
N ASN A 140 -6.95 -15.54 20.49
CA ASN A 140 -6.66 -14.41 19.61
C ASN A 140 -5.44 -14.68 18.72
N ARG A 141 -4.42 -15.39 19.24
CA ARG A 141 -3.25 -15.80 18.45
C ARG A 141 -3.61 -16.80 17.35
N ARG A 142 -4.46 -17.79 17.65
CA ARG A 142 -4.97 -18.74 16.66
C ARG A 142 -5.82 -18.05 15.61
N THR A 143 -6.67 -17.12 16.02
CA THR A 143 -7.43 -16.27 15.08
C THR A 143 -6.49 -15.49 14.16
N LEU A 144 -5.45 -14.85 14.70
CA LEU A 144 -4.43 -14.16 13.89
C LEU A 144 -3.73 -15.14 12.93
N ARG A 145 -3.38 -16.35 13.38
CA ARG A 145 -2.79 -17.39 12.54
C ARG A 145 -3.71 -17.79 11.39
N GLU A 146 -4.99 -18.03 11.65
CA GLU A 146 -5.97 -18.34 10.64
C GLU A 146 -6.10 -17.22 9.60
N ARG A 147 -6.17 -15.95 10.04
CA ARG A 147 -6.24 -14.80 9.14
C ARG A 147 -4.97 -14.61 8.32
N TYR A 148 -3.79 -14.83 8.91
CA TYR A 148 -2.53 -14.79 8.17
C TYR A 148 -2.47 -15.87 7.08
N LEU A 149 -2.94 -17.09 7.39
CA LEU A 149 -2.96 -18.18 6.42
C LEU A 149 -3.99 -17.98 5.31
N ALA A 150 -5.05 -17.20 5.57
CA ALA A 150 -6.03 -16.82 4.54
C ALA A 150 -5.48 -15.83 3.51
N ILE A 151 -4.40 -15.09 3.81
CA ILE A 151 -3.73 -14.25 2.80
C ILE A 151 -3.10 -15.17 1.74
N PRO A 152 -3.30 -14.88 0.42
CA PRO A 152 -2.59 -15.59 -0.64
C PRO A 152 -1.09 -15.63 -0.36
N GLU A 153 -0.49 -16.82 -0.39
CA GLU A 153 0.86 -17.04 0.15
C GLU A 153 1.92 -16.09 -0.42
N HIS A 154 1.92 -15.86 -1.73
CA HIS A 154 2.85 -14.94 -2.38
C HIS A 154 2.65 -13.47 -1.99
N LEU A 155 1.49 -13.11 -1.42
CA LEU A 155 1.19 -11.76 -0.92
C LEU A 155 1.56 -11.58 0.55
N ARG A 156 1.68 -12.65 1.34
CA ARG A 156 1.96 -12.58 2.78
C ARG A 156 3.17 -11.71 3.09
N THR A 157 4.25 -11.87 2.30
CA THR A 157 5.50 -11.11 2.48
C THR A 157 5.33 -9.58 2.39
N TYR A 158 4.27 -9.10 1.74
CA TYR A 158 3.95 -7.69 1.59
C TYR A 158 2.92 -7.17 2.60
N ALA A 159 2.35 -8.04 3.45
CA ALA A 159 1.22 -7.71 4.31
C ALA A 159 1.44 -6.49 5.23
N LEU A 160 2.69 -6.22 5.63
CA LEU A 160 3.03 -5.08 6.49
C LEU A 160 3.41 -3.80 5.72
N GLY A 161 3.64 -3.89 4.40
CA GLY A 161 4.21 -2.79 3.59
C GLY A 161 5.66 -2.42 3.96
N ASP A 162 6.30 -3.18 4.85
CA ASP A 162 7.66 -2.98 5.31
C ASP A 162 8.59 -3.93 4.54
N MET A 163 9.42 -3.40 3.65
CA MET A 163 10.29 -4.24 2.82
C MET A 163 11.52 -4.78 3.54
N ASP A 164 11.90 -4.18 4.67
CA ASP A 164 13.05 -4.61 5.47
C ASP A 164 12.68 -5.78 6.36
N ARG A 165 11.49 -5.72 6.97
CA ARG A 165 10.97 -6.75 7.88
C ARG A 165 10.01 -7.72 7.21
N LYS A 166 9.40 -7.35 6.09
CA LYS A 166 8.41 -8.14 5.35
C LYS A 166 7.30 -8.62 6.28
N ASP A 167 6.98 -9.91 6.25
CA ASP A 167 6.01 -10.57 7.13
C ASP A 167 6.64 -11.25 8.34
N ALA A 168 7.94 -11.08 8.59
CA ALA A 168 8.62 -11.74 9.69
C ALA A 168 7.99 -11.43 11.06
N PRO A 169 7.56 -10.19 11.38
CA PRO A 169 6.85 -9.91 12.63
C PRO A 169 5.54 -10.73 12.75
N LEU A 170 4.72 -10.80 11.70
CA LEU A 170 3.49 -11.60 11.71
C LEU A 170 3.79 -13.09 11.90
N ARG A 171 4.76 -13.63 11.15
CA ARG A 171 5.21 -15.04 11.27
C ARG A 171 5.64 -15.38 12.69
N ILE A 172 6.34 -14.47 13.38
CA ILE A 172 6.73 -14.67 14.78
C ILE A 172 5.50 -14.75 15.70
N LEU A 173 4.52 -13.86 15.52
CA LEU A 173 3.31 -13.85 16.38
C LEU A 173 2.47 -15.12 16.20
N ILE A 174 2.33 -15.62 14.98
CA ILE A 174 1.50 -16.80 14.68
C ILE A 174 2.18 -18.15 14.95
N THR A 175 3.48 -18.14 15.26
CA THR A 175 4.25 -19.35 15.55
C THR A 175 4.23 -19.65 17.05
N ASP A 176 4.09 -20.92 17.40
CA ASP A 176 4.09 -21.38 18.79
C ASP A 176 5.49 -21.19 19.40
N LEU A 177 5.57 -21.01 20.72
CA LEU A 177 6.86 -20.88 21.38
C LEU A 177 7.60 -22.21 21.35
N GLY A 178 8.90 -22.18 21.04
CA GLY A 178 9.72 -23.39 20.91
C GLY A 178 9.69 -24.01 19.52
N GLU A 179 8.79 -23.58 18.63
CA GLU A 179 8.73 -24.07 17.25
C GLU A 179 9.60 -23.23 16.30
N PRO A 180 10.09 -23.82 15.19
CA PRO A 180 10.71 -23.08 14.10
C PRO A 180 9.74 -22.05 13.52
N LEU A 181 10.27 -20.89 13.10
CA LEU A 181 9.48 -19.83 12.48
C LEU A 181 8.60 -20.38 11.34
N HIS A 182 7.28 -20.17 11.42
CA HIS A 182 6.31 -20.66 10.43
C HIS A 182 6.79 -20.40 8.99
N GLY A 183 6.78 -21.41 8.12
CA GLY A 183 7.26 -21.30 6.73
C GLY A 183 8.79 -21.34 6.56
N TRP A 184 9.54 -21.61 7.63
CA TRP A 184 10.99 -21.83 7.60
C TRP A 184 11.35 -22.95 8.59
N PRO A 185 11.26 -24.23 8.18
CA PRO A 185 11.50 -25.38 9.06
C PRO A 185 12.90 -25.39 9.69
N ASP A 186 13.92 -25.03 8.93
CA ASP A 186 15.31 -24.88 9.42
C ASP A 186 15.59 -23.47 9.94
N GLY A 187 14.54 -22.70 10.17
CA GLY A 187 14.61 -21.32 10.61
C GLY A 187 14.87 -21.19 12.10
N PRO A 188 15.05 -19.95 12.59
CA PRO A 188 15.27 -19.73 14.00
C PRO A 188 14.01 -20.08 14.81
N VAL A 189 14.20 -20.76 15.94
CA VAL A 189 13.14 -21.06 16.89
C VAL A 189 12.54 -19.77 17.46
N VAL A 190 11.22 -19.74 17.59
CA VAL A 190 10.49 -18.62 18.17
C VAL A 190 10.55 -18.68 19.69
N THR A 191 11.19 -17.68 20.28
CA THR A 191 11.35 -17.50 21.72
C THR A 191 10.47 -16.36 22.24
N GLU A 192 10.25 -16.28 23.55
CA GLU A 192 9.55 -15.16 24.18
C GLU A 192 10.20 -13.81 23.81
N GLN A 193 11.54 -13.76 23.77
CA GLN A 193 12.27 -12.56 23.37
C GLN A 193 11.95 -12.13 21.92
N LYS A 194 11.87 -13.09 20.99
CA LYS A 194 11.48 -12.80 19.59
C LYS A 194 10.04 -12.31 19.53
N ARG A 195 9.13 -12.92 20.29
CA ARG A 195 7.73 -12.49 20.37
C ARG A 195 7.61 -11.08 20.95
N ALA A 196 8.32 -10.76 22.02
CA ALA A 196 8.36 -9.43 22.60
C ALA A 196 8.89 -8.38 21.59
N LYS A 197 9.91 -8.72 20.80
CA LYS A 197 10.39 -7.85 19.70
C LYS A 197 9.35 -7.64 18.60
N ALA A 198 8.61 -8.69 18.23
CA ALA A 198 7.52 -8.57 17.26
C ALA A 198 6.38 -7.68 17.80
N VAL A 199 6.01 -7.82 19.07
CA VAL A 199 5.03 -6.93 19.73
C VAL A 199 5.52 -5.48 19.74
N ALA A 200 6.80 -5.25 20.11
CA ALA A 200 7.39 -3.92 20.10
C ALA A 200 7.37 -3.28 18.71
N TYR A 201 7.67 -4.06 17.67
CA TYR A 201 7.57 -3.62 16.28
C TYR A 201 6.18 -3.07 15.93
N PHE A 202 5.11 -3.76 16.31
CA PHE A 202 3.75 -3.28 16.01
C PHE A 202 3.39 -2.01 16.78
N ARG A 203 3.82 -1.89 18.05
CA ARG A 203 3.62 -0.67 18.84
C ARG A 203 4.35 0.53 18.25
N GLU A 204 5.61 0.33 17.84
CA GLU A 204 6.40 1.37 17.17
C GLU A 204 5.75 1.79 15.84
N ARG A 205 5.20 0.81 15.09
CA ARG A 205 4.48 1.07 13.84
C ARG A 205 3.20 1.88 14.06
N GLU A 206 2.40 1.56 15.08
CA GLU A 206 1.20 2.34 15.42
C GLU A 206 1.55 3.79 15.77
N ILE A 207 2.55 4.00 16.63
CA ILE A 207 3.05 5.34 16.97
C ILE A 207 3.53 6.09 15.71
N ALA A 208 4.25 5.41 14.82
CA ALA A 208 4.74 6.01 13.59
C ALA A 208 3.60 6.42 12.64
N ILE A 209 2.54 5.61 12.55
CA ILE A 209 1.33 5.93 11.77
C ILE A 209 0.62 7.14 12.38
N GLU A 210 0.32 7.12 13.68
CA GLU A 210 -0.32 8.25 14.38
C GLU A 210 0.49 9.54 14.24
N THR A 211 1.83 9.44 14.36
CA THR A 211 2.73 10.59 14.18
C THR A 211 2.71 11.10 12.75
N TRP A 212 2.60 10.22 11.75
CA TRP A 212 2.52 10.61 10.35
C TRP A 212 1.17 11.24 10.01
N ASP A 213 0.06 10.66 10.48
CA ASP A 213 -1.29 11.19 10.32
C ASP A 213 -1.42 12.57 10.97
N ALA A 214 -0.85 12.76 12.17
CA ALA A 214 -0.80 14.07 12.83
C ALA A 214 0.07 15.11 12.09
N ARG A 215 0.94 14.69 11.18
CA ARG A 215 1.75 15.57 10.32
C ARG A 215 1.06 15.90 8.99
N VAL A 216 -0.04 15.23 8.64
CA VAL A 216 -0.83 15.59 7.47
C VAL A 216 -1.50 16.93 7.78
N PRO A 217 -1.23 18.00 7.00
CA PRO A 217 -1.87 19.29 7.21
C PRO A 217 -3.41 19.15 7.17
N ALA A 218 -4.11 19.74 8.14
CA ALA A 218 -5.56 19.63 8.31
C ALA A 218 -6.38 20.14 7.11
N ASP A 219 -5.75 20.94 6.25
CA ASP A 219 -6.27 21.57 5.05
C ASP A 219 -5.88 20.84 3.74
N GLY A 220 -5.34 19.61 3.85
CA GLY A 220 -5.27 18.69 2.72
C GLY A 220 -6.67 18.26 2.26
N PRO A 221 -6.90 17.97 0.97
CA PRO A 221 -8.20 17.50 0.50
C PRO A 221 -8.59 16.19 1.20
N GLU A 222 -9.83 16.09 1.70
CA GLU A 222 -10.39 14.90 2.38
C GLU A 222 -10.33 13.61 1.53
N HIS A 223 -10.18 13.76 0.22
CA HIS A 223 -9.95 12.68 -0.71
C HIS A 223 -8.65 12.90 -1.48
N PRO A 224 -7.84 11.84 -1.72
CA PRO A 224 -6.70 11.93 -2.60
C PRO A 224 -7.18 12.24 -4.02
N MET A 225 -7.19 13.53 -4.38
CA MET A 225 -7.37 13.93 -5.76
C MET A 225 -6.18 13.38 -6.53
N ARG A 226 -6.42 12.50 -7.51
CA ARG A 226 -5.37 12.11 -8.46
C ARG A 226 -4.97 13.37 -9.22
N PRO A 227 -3.79 13.94 -8.98
CA PRO A 227 -3.40 15.17 -9.66
C PRO A 227 -3.19 14.85 -11.14
N THR A 228 -3.53 15.80 -12.03
CA THR A 228 -3.25 15.68 -13.47
C THR A 228 -1.75 15.53 -13.74
N LEU A 229 -0.90 16.04 -12.83
CA LEU A 229 0.54 15.96 -12.89
C LEU A 229 1.10 15.71 -11.48
N THR A 230 1.91 14.66 -11.32
CA THR A 230 2.68 14.42 -10.09
C THR A 230 4.14 14.79 -10.34
N ILE A 231 4.61 15.85 -9.68
CA ILE A 231 6.03 16.21 -9.66
C ILE A 231 6.61 15.75 -8.32
N PRO A 232 7.53 14.78 -8.30
CA PRO A 232 8.15 14.36 -7.05
C PRO A 232 8.95 15.52 -6.45
N LYS A 233 8.75 15.78 -5.16
CA LYS A 233 9.56 16.76 -4.42
C LYS A 233 11.03 16.38 -4.54
N THR A 234 11.82 17.27 -5.13
CA THR A 234 13.27 17.10 -5.29
C THR A 234 13.95 18.20 -4.51
N VAL A 235 14.74 17.83 -3.50
CA VAL A 235 15.49 18.80 -2.70
C VAL A 235 16.82 19.08 -3.40
N TYR A 236 17.21 20.34 -3.47
CA TYR A 236 18.47 20.80 -4.07
C TYR A 236 19.41 21.41 -3.01
N PRO A 237 20.13 20.60 -2.21
CA PRO A 237 20.98 21.10 -1.12
C PRO A 237 22.11 22.02 -1.58
N ARG A 238 22.49 21.94 -2.86
CA ARG A 238 23.56 22.75 -3.48
C ARG A 238 23.03 23.90 -4.34
N GLY A 239 21.77 24.27 -4.16
CA GLY A 239 21.09 25.29 -4.96
C GLY A 239 20.35 24.70 -6.16
N TRP A 240 19.34 25.43 -6.63
CA TRP A 240 18.47 25.02 -7.74
C TRP A 240 19.22 24.97 -9.07
N PRO A 241 18.81 24.11 -10.02
CA PRO A 241 19.40 24.06 -11.35
C PRO A 241 19.33 25.42 -12.07
N ASP A 242 20.38 25.73 -12.84
CA ASP A 242 20.45 26.88 -13.75
C ASP A 242 20.93 26.39 -15.14
N PRO A 243 20.12 26.50 -16.21
CA PRO A 243 18.78 27.07 -16.24
C PRO A 243 17.74 26.17 -15.53
N PRO A 244 16.68 26.76 -14.93
CA PRO A 244 15.64 25.99 -14.27
C PRO A 244 14.75 25.28 -15.30
N GLY A 245 14.37 24.02 -15.03
CA GLY A 245 13.46 23.21 -15.85
C GLY A 245 12.08 23.07 -15.22
N VAL A 246 11.52 21.85 -15.21
CA VAL A 246 10.19 21.56 -14.62
C VAL A 246 10.15 21.73 -13.10
N GLU A 247 11.30 21.90 -12.47
CA GLU A 247 11.49 22.13 -11.04
C GLU A 247 10.78 23.40 -10.53
N VAL A 248 10.55 24.38 -11.40
CA VAL A 248 9.84 25.64 -11.07
C VAL A 248 8.41 25.41 -10.60
N LEU A 249 7.83 24.25 -10.91
CA LEU A 249 6.48 23.88 -10.55
C LEU A 249 6.39 23.28 -9.13
N GLN A 250 7.50 23.14 -8.41
CA GLN A 250 7.49 22.72 -7.01
C GLN A 250 7.11 23.90 -6.10
N ASN A 251 6.26 23.65 -5.08
CA ASN A 251 5.81 24.70 -4.14
C ASN A 251 6.96 25.36 -3.34
N ASP A 252 8.08 24.67 -3.20
CA ASP A 252 9.29 25.16 -2.53
C ASP A 252 10.24 25.94 -3.46
N TYR A 253 9.96 26.01 -4.76
CA TYR A 253 10.76 26.79 -5.70
C TYR A 253 10.75 28.27 -5.28
N PRO A 254 11.91 28.95 -5.22
CA PRO A 254 12.04 30.32 -4.73
C PRO A 254 11.58 31.34 -5.77
N ALA A 255 10.34 31.23 -6.20
CA ALA A 255 9.63 32.24 -6.98
C ALA A 255 8.73 33.02 -6.04
N ALA A 256 8.98 34.33 -5.93
CA ALA A 256 8.15 35.19 -5.12
C ALA A 256 6.70 35.20 -5.63
N ILE A 257 5.75 35.02 -4.73
CA ILE A 257 4.32 35.09 -5.03
C ILE A 257 3.64 36.09 -4.10
N THR A 258 2.53 36.66 -4.57
CA THR A 258 1.72 37.60 -3.78
C THR A 258 0.41 36.93 -3.40
N VAL A 259 0.06 36.99 -2.11
CA VAL A 259 -1.24 36.55 -1.59
C VAL A 259 -1.83 37.68 -0.76
N GLY A 260 -2.95 38.25 -1.23
CA GLY A 260 -3.50 39.48 -0.67
C GLY A 260 -2.54 40.66 -0.82
N ALA A 261 -2.20 41.33 0.30
CA ALA A 261 -1.25 42.44 0.33
C ALA A 261 0.21 42.01 0.63
N ASN A 262 0.45 40.72 0.89
CA ASN A 262 1.75 40.22 1.33
C ASN A 262 2.48 39.47 0.20
N SER A 263 3.80 39.66 0.12
CA SER A 263 4.67 38.93 -0.79
C SER A 263 5.44 37.87 -0.02
N TYR A 264 5.50 36.66 -0.57
CA TYR A 264 6.15 35.51 0.03
C TYR A 264 7.20 34.94 -0.92
N PRO A 265 8.30 34.37 -0.39
CA PRO A 265 9.42 33.87 -1.21
C PRO A 265 9.11 32.58 -1.98
N SER A 266 8.05 31.84 -1.61
CA SER A 266 7.55 30.68 -2.33
C SER A 266 6.10 30.36 -1.96
N VAL A 267 5.47 29.43 -2.69
CA VAL A 267 4.11 28.94 -2.42
C VAL A 267 4.03 28.34 -1.02
N THR A 268 4.99 27.52 -0.61
CA THR A 268 5.01 26.90 0.73
C THR A 268 5.06 27.95 1.85
N HIS A 269 5.81 29.05 1.67
CA HIS A 269 5.88 30.12 2.67
C HIS A 269 4.56 30.89 2.77
N ALA A 270 3.92 31.18 1.63
CA ALA A 270 2.60 31.81 1.63
C ALA A 270 1.55 30.92 2.29
N TYR A 271 1.48 29.65 1.90
CA TYR A 271 0.57 28.66 2.46
C TYR A 271 0.76 28.53 3.98
N THR A 272 2.01 28.38 4.44
CA THR A 272 2.34 28.25 5.86
C THR A 272 1.95 29.49 6.67
N ALA A 273 2.10 30.69 6.10
CA ALA A 273 1.69 31.93 6.77
C ALA A 273 0.17 32.05 6.85
N VAL A 274 -0.53 31.75 5.74
CA VAL A 274 -1.99 31.86 5.64
C VAL A 274 -2.69 30.79 6.47
N SER A 275 -2.20 29.54 6.49
CA SER A 275 -2.79 28.46 7.28
C SER A 275 -2.67 28.70 8.79
N ARG A 276 -1.59 29.36 9.24
CA ARG A 276 -1.43 29.76 10.65
C ARG A 276 -2.27 30.97 11.05
N SER A 277 -2.48 31.94 10.15
CA SER A 277 -3.34 33.08 10.42
C SER A 277 -4.84 32.75 10.37
N SER A 278 -5.21 31.62 9.76
CA SER A 278 -6.60 31.16 9.65
C SER A 278 -7.08 30.37 10.88
N GLY A 279 -6.19 30.12 11.85
CA GLY A 279 -6.49 29.40 13.10
C GLY A 279 -6.98 30.26 14.27
N GLU A 280 -7.15 31.57 14.08
CA GLU A 280 -7.68 32.49 15.09
C GLU A 280 -9.02 33.11 14.63
N VAL A 281 -10.09 32.30 14.56
CA VAL A 281 -11.46 32.79 14.81
C VAL A 281 -12.29 31.65 15.38
N GLU A 282 -12.32 31.52 16.71
CA GLU A 282 -13.53 31.37 17.54
C GLU A 282 -13.11 31.36 19.02
N ASP A 283 -12.75 32.54 19.54
CA ASP A 283 -12.71 32.76 20.99
C ASP A 283 -14.06 33.33 21.44
N GLY A 284 -14.84 32.45 22.09
CA GLY A 284 -15.76 32.88 23.13
C GLY A 284 -14.96 33.36 24.34
N GLU A 285 -14.87 34.67 24.47
CA GLU A 285 -14.85 35.47 25.70
C GLU A 285 -14.36 34.80 26.99
N TRP A 286 -13.23 35.25 27.57
CA TRP A 286 -13.11 35.80 28.95
C TRP A 286 -11.77 36.58 29.12
N PRO A 287 -11.69 37.65 29.95
CA PRO A 287 -10.63 38.66 29.90
C PRO A 287 -9.61 38.58 31.06
N GLY A 288 -8.42 39.18 30.88
CA GLY A 288 -7.68 39.83 31.97
C GLY A 288 -6.16 39.60 32.11
N HIS A 289 -5.38 40.55 31.55
CA HIS A 289 -4.17 41.21 32.09
C HIS A 289 -2.80 40.50 32.35
N VAL A 290 -1.78 41.03 31.62
CA VAL A 290 -0.45 41.62 32.05
C VAL A 290 0.64 40.63 32.54
N ALA A 291 1.96 40.70 32.23
CA ALA A 291 2.94 41.72 31.81
C ALA A 291 4.09 41.04 31.01
N GLY A 292 4.85 41.68 30.11
CA GLY A 292 5.99 42.57 30.40
C GLY A 292 7.34 41.86 30.12
N GLY A 293 8.14 42.37 29.16
CA GLY A 293 9.44 41.80 28.71
C GLY A 293 10.61 41.85 29.74
N PRO A 294 11.92 41.71 29.37
CA PRO A 294 12.51 42.14 28.09
C PRO A 294 13.67 41.26 27.52
N SER A 295 14.16 41.78 26.38
CA SER A 295 15.34 41.53 25.56
C SER A 295 16.71 41.25 26.23
N GLY A 296 17.51 40.43 25.55
CA GLY A 296 18.99 40.43 25.50
C GLY A 296 19.43 39.37 24.47
N GLY A 297 20.23 39.61 23.43
CA GLY A 297 21.38 40.50 23.28
C GLY A 297 22.62 39.62 23.05
N PHE A 298 22.73 38.98 21.88
CA PHE A 298 23.88 38.12 21.54
C PHE A 298 24.98 38.98 20.88
N ARG A 299 26.14 39.08 21.53
CA ARG A 299 27.35 39.72 21.00
C ARG A 299 28.27 38.67 20.37
N ASP A 300 28.78 39.02 19.21
CA ASP A 300 29.98 38.49 18.57
C ASP A 300 31.21 38.54 19.50
N VAL A 301 32.04 37.50 19.44
CA VAL A 301 33.48 37.61 19.64
C VAL A 301 34.18 36.74 18.59
N GLY A 302 34.85 37.41 17.64
CA GLY A 302 35.72 36.78 16.65
C GLY A 302 37.12 36.47 17.19
N SER A 303 37.65 35.34 16.74
CA SER A 303 39.01 35.06 16.24
C SER A 303 40.25 35.66 16.91
N ALA A 304 41.17 34.77 17.31
CA ALA A 304 42.61 34.70 17.00
C ALA A 304 43.19 33.54 17.84
N GLY A 305 44.11 32.68 17.44
CA GLY A 305 45.13 32.69 16.39
C GLY A 305 46.42 32.12 17.00
N GLN A 306 46.99 31.11 16.34
CA GLN A 306 48.39 30.64 16.38
C GLN A 306 48.97 30.03 17.68
N ALA A 307 49.29 28.73 17.61
CA ALA A 307 50.67 28.24 17.43
C ALA A 307 50.60 26.83 16.78
#